data_AF-E6YW97-F1
#
_entry.id   AF-E6YW97-F1
#
_cell.length_a   1.000
_cell.length_b   1.000
_cell.length_c   1.000
_cell.angle_alpha   90.00
_cell.angle_beta   90.00
_cell.angle_gamma   90.00
#
_symmetry.space_group_name_H-M   'P 1'
#
loop_
_entity.id
_entity.type
_entity.pdbx_description
1 polymer ?
#
loop_
_entity_poly.entity_id
_entity_poly.type
_entity_poly.pdbx_seq_one_letter_code
_entity_poly.pdbx_strand_id
1 'polypeptide(L)'
;MSKKYESVDGSTIVDDKKLNHTKAVKRSKRIVSNDLIGKTEDLSDEENLQVATAYPEVSEENQIKSYDKLKKYELTDEEISDGLLRLYRIKALRDFGDIKTGDLGGFIEDECNLSHEGNCWVGKFAQVYNKACVSGNAKIYGSSTVYNDATVSGDAIISGDAQVYNNTQVYGKAQVYGNAQVYGNAKVYGNAKVSGNAKVSGESKVYSNAKVFNNARVSGAVKVYSNAKVYDDAITYGKTEIYGNAQIYGNALIEDCAVFGDARIFDHAMIYDNAMICDNAMVYGNADIRGSKIWHNAKVYGGAMISHHAKIFENAKIHGNTLVVDNVKVSGNAEIYGNARLCDNVAIWGNAVICDTAIVKDNAKVYDSAKVYGNASICKDTQVYGNAEVYDDTLIIGDIEIFGNAKIFGNARIYHCAQIFGNAKVFEAARVYGAAKIFEDAKIFGRSIVSGNAYVYGKAQIMDNSVIYENAKIYDNAKVGDKIRVRGNVEMCGDVEIFGDIEICNNDQINKKKICNDIKMCKPKSRLRSLSL
;
A
#
# COMPACT_ATOMS: atom_id res chain seq x y z
N MET A 1 -37.52 -17.32 -17.12
CA MET A 1 -38.73 -16.46 -17.19
C MET A 1 -38.89 -15.83 -15.80
N SER A 2 -39.33 -14.58 -15.60
CA SER A 2 -39.67 -13.49 -16.53
C SER A 2 -39.43 -12.14 -15.81
N LYS A 3 -39.28 -11.03 -16.56
CA LYS A 3 -39.14 -9.68 -15.98
C LYS A 3 -40.46 -9.21 -15.36
N LYS A 4 -40.37 -8.30 -14.38
CA LYS A 4 -41.11 -7.03 -14.44
C LYS A 4 -40.38 -5.92 -13.67
N TYR A 5 -40.46 -4.70 -14.20
CA TYR A 5 -40.17 -3.45 -13.50
C TYR A 5 -41.50 -2.89 -12.99
N GLU A 6 -41.45 -2.04 -11.96
CA GLU A 6 -42.51 -1.06 -11.70
C GLU A 6 -41.96 0.35 -11.90
N SER A 7 -42.87 1.26 -12.25
CA SER A 7 -42.60 2.66 -12.59
C SER A 7 -43.37 3.56 -11.62
N VAL A 8 -42.77 4.68 -11.23
CA VAL A 8 -43.46 5.79 -10.56
C VAL A 8 -43.39 7.00 -11.49
N ASP A 9 -44.50 7.74 -11.59
CA ASP A 9 -44.75 8.73 -12.64
C ASP A 9 -45.29 10.04 -12.07
N GLY A 10 -45.05 11.14 -12.81
CA GLY A 10 -45.63 12.46 -12.62
C GLY A 10 -45.11 13.31 -11.43
N SER A 11 -45.38 14.61 -11.38
CA SER A 11 -45.75 15.54 -12.46
C SER A 11 -45.91 16.96 -11.91
N THR A 12 -45.31 17.98 -12.56
CA THR A 12 -45.84 19.34 -12.51
C THR A 12 -45.45 20.14 -13.76
N ILE A 13 -46.38 20.97 -14.24
CA ILE A 13 -46.23 21.85 -15.42
C ILE A 13 -46.40 23.30 -14.95
N VAL A 14 -45.55 24.20 -15.43
CA VAL A 14 -45.86 25.64 -15.51
C VAL A 14 -45.35 26.15 -16.85
N ASP A 15 -46.20 26.85 -17.60
CA ASP A 15 -45.95 27.29 -18.97
C ASP A 15 -46.67 28.63 -19.20
N ASP A 16 -45.96 29.71 -19.58
CA ASP A 16 -46.59 30.80 -20.36
C ASP A 16 -45.60 31.72 -21.13
N LYS A 17 -45.56 31.52 -22.45
CA LYS A 17 -45.54 32.52 -23.55
C LYS A 17 -44.99 33.95 -23.29
N LYS A 18 -44.06 34.40 -24.16
CA LYS A 18 -44.40 35.31 -25.29
C LYS A 18 -43.29 35.59 -26.33
N LEU A 19 -43.77 35.96 -27.52
CA LEU A 19 -43.17 36.16 -28.85
C LEU A 19 -41.85 36.95 -28.99
N ASN A 20 -40.98 36.42 -29.86
CA ASN A 20 -40.39 37.02 -31.08
C ASN A 20 -40.19 38.55 -31.20
N HIS A 21 -38.98 38.94 -31.64
CA HIS A 21 -38.84 39.66 -32.93
C HIS A 21 -37.47 39.41 -33.61
N THR A 22 -37.37 39.80 -34.88
CA THR A 22 -36.48 39.20 -35.90
C THR A 22 -35.14 39.92 -36.10
N LYS A 23 -34.05 39.18 -36.36
CA LYS A 23 -33.03 39.53 -37.39
C LYS A 23 -32.06 38.37 -37.72
N ALA A 24 -31.81 38.17 -39.01
CA ALA A 24 -30.70 37.41 -39.59
C ALA A 24 -29.78 38.41 -40.36
N VAL A 25 -28.66 38.09 -41.02
CA VAL A 25 -28.13 36.86 -41.65
C VAL A 25 -26.58 36.90 -41.65
N LYS A 26 -25.92 35.76 -41.95
CA LYS A 26 -24.55 35.54 -42.49
C LYS A 26 -23.43 35.10 -41.52
N ARG A 27 -23.15 33.79 -41.55
CA ARG A 27 -21.79 33.21 -41.56
C ARG A 27 -21.71 32.11 -42.63
N SER A 28 -20.51 31.83 -43.14
CA SER A 28 -20.25 31.03 -44.36
C SER A 28 -20.00 29.54 -44.08
N LYS A 29 -20.04 28.68 -45.12
CA LYS A 29 -19.84 27.22 -45.04
C LYS A 29 -18.44 26.75 -45.46
N ARG A 30 -17.90 25.73 -44.77
CA ARG A 30 -17.08 24.55 -45.21
C ARG A 30 -16.46 23.90 -43.95
N ILE A 31 -16.42 22.59 -43.65
CA ILE A 31 -16.47 21.30 -44.40
C ILE A 31 -15.20 21.11 -45.25
N VAL A 32 -14.31 20.12 -45.00
CA VAL A 32 -14.48 18.66 -45.21
C VAL A 32 -13.90 17.79 -44.05
N SER A 33 -13.90 16.45 -44.18
CA SER A 33 -13.73 15.43 -43.12
C SER A 33 -13.18 14.08 -43.62
N ASN A 34 -12.63 13.26 -42.71
CA ASN A 34 -12.46 11.78 -42.71
C ASN A 34 -11.48 11.06 -43.67
N ASP A 35 -10.42 10.51 -43.07
CA ASP A 35 -10.09 9.07 -42.91
C ASP A 35 -10.57 7.93 -43.86
N LEU A 36 -9.60 7.03 -44.12
CA LEU A 36 -9.62 5.53 -44.15
C LEU A 36 -9.75 4.68 -45.46
N ILE A 37 -8.79 3.73 -45.59
CA ILE A 37 -8.73 2.45 -46.38
C ILE A 37 -8.55 2.57 -47.93
N GLY A 38 -7.72 1.77 -48.63
CA GLY A 38 -6.63 0.85 -48.23
C GLY A 38 -6.39 -0.38 -49.16
N LYS A 39 -5.16 -0.57 -49.68
CA LYS A 39 -4.62 -1.69 -50.54
C LYS A 39 -5.17 -1.76 -51.99
N THR A 40 -4.54 -2.38 -53.01
CA THR A 40 -3.29 -3.20 -53.17
C THR A 40 -2.74 -3.10 -54.62
N GLU A 41 -1.50 -3.58 -54.85
CA GLU A 41 -0.85 -3.92 -56.16
C GLU A 41 -0.60 -2.75 -57.14
N ASP A 42 0.55 -2.54 -57.82
CA ASP A 42 1.64 -3.32 -58.47
C ASP A 42 1.46 -3.56 -59.99
N LEU A 43 2.58 -3.41 -60.73
CA LEU A 43 2.78 -3.55 -62.20
C LEU A 43 2.10 -2.51 -63.12
N SER A 44 2.51 -2.34 -64.39
CA SER A 44 3.85 -2.01 -64.95
C SER A 44 3.68 -1.55 -66.42
N ASP A 45 4.54 -0.63 -66.90
CA ASP A 45 4.81 -0.32 -68.33
C ASP A 45 3.59 0.23 -69.16
N GLU A 46 3.70 0.92 -70.31
CA GLU A 46 4.80 1.64 -70.99
C GLU A 46 4.24 2.78 -71.90
N GLU A 47 5.09 3.36 -72.77
CA GLU A 47 4.79 4.29 -73.88
C GLU A 47 4.59 5.81 -73.61
N ASN A 48 4.76 6.62 -74.66
CA ASN A 48 5.29 8.00 -74.61
C ASN A 48 4.41 9.07 -75.30
N LEU A 49 4.50 10.33 -74.86
CA LEU A 49 4.67 11.51 -75.76
C LEU A 49 5.24 12.76 -75.04
N GLN A 50 5.70 13.77 -75.79
CA GLN A 50 6.64 14.84 -75.36
C GLN A 50 6.03 16.26 -75.22
N VAL A 51 6.77 17.21 -74.57
CA VAL A 51 7.11 18.63 -74.96
C VAL A 51 7.70 19.44 -73.74
N ALA A 52 8.48 20.53 -73.91
CA ALA A 52 9.34 21.16 -72.84
C ALA A 52 9.67 22.70 -72.92
N THR A 53 10.08 23.35 -71.78
CA THR A 53 10.69 24.73 -71.52
C THR A 53 10.95 24.97 -69.98
N ALA A 54 11.63 25.97 -69.34
CA ALA A 54 12.66 27.03 -69.59
C ALA A 54 13.11 27.74 -68.23
N TYR A 55 14.06 28.74 -68.22
CA TYR A 55 14.68 29.46 -67.04
C TYR A 55 15.10 30.94 -67.40
N PRO A 56 15.91 31.81 -66.67
CA PRO A 56 16.54 31.84 -65.29
C PRO A 56 16.62 33.22 -64.50
N GLU A 57 17.36 33.31 -63.35
CA GLU A 57 18.17 34.47 -62.75
C GLU A 57 17.51 35.81 -62.23
N VAL A 58 18.12 36.82 -61.51
CA VAL A 58 19.11 37.03 -60.36
C VAL A 58 19.53 38.56 -60.27
N SER A 59 19.99 39.31 -59.22
CA SER A 59 19.98 39.39 -57.70
C SER A 59 20.58 40.76 -57.19
N GLU A 60 20.45 41.21 -55.91
CA GLU A 60 21.06 42.47 -55.33
C GLU A 60 21.54 42.38 -53.83
N GLU A 61 22.49 43.24 -53.38
CA GLU A 61 23.06 43.31 -52.00
C GLU A 61 23.57 44.73 -51.58
N ASN A 62 23.70 45.04 -50.26
CA ASN A 62 25.01 45.37 -49.58
C ASN A 62 24.96 46.06 -48.19
N GLN A 63 24.05 46.97 -47.87
CA GLN A 63 24.21 47.81 -46.65
C GLN A 63 23.83 47.13 -45.31
N ILE A 64 23.05 46.06 -45.35
CA ILE A 64 22.64 45.29 -44.14
C ILE A 64 23.81 44.46 -43.56
N LYS A 65 24.89 44.28 -44.35
CA LYS A 65 26.09 43.42 -44.12
C LYS A 65 26.96 43.70 -42.88
N SER A 66 26.54 44.56 -41.95
CA SER A 66 27.21 44.73 -40.65
C SER A 66 26.57 43.87 -39.55
N TYR A 67 25.24 43.93 -39.41
CA TYR A 67 24.50 43.06 -38.47
C TYR A 67 24.17 41.69 -39.08
N ASP A 68 23.94 41.59 -40.40
CA ASP A 68 23.72 40.31 -41.08
C ASP A 68 24.88 39.31 -40.89
N LYS A 69 26.11 39.83 -40.73
CA LYS A 69 27.31 39.02 -40.48
C LYS A 69 27.27 38.17 -39.20
N LEU A 70 26.21 38.30 -38.40
CA LEU A 70 26.02 37.57 -37.14
C LEU A 70 24.81 36.62 -37.14
N LYS A 71 23.86 36.69 -38.09
CA LYS A 71 22.66 35.81 -38.13
C LYS A 71 23.00 34.32 -38.40
N LYS A 72 22.02 33.43 -38.23
CA LYS A 72 22.20 31.96 -38.30
C LYS A 72 21.33 31.25 -39.33
N TYR A 73 20.06 31.64 -39.50
CA TYR A 73 19.14 31.06 -40.48
C TYR A 73 18.12 32.10 -40.99
N GLU A 74 17.35 31.74 -42.02
CA GLU A 74 16.27 32.53 -42.64
C GLU A 74 15.00 31.68 -42.85
N LEU A 75 13.87 32.33 -43.18
CA LEU A 75 12.58 31.70 -43.54
C LEU A 75 12.38 31.73 -45.07
N THR A 76 11.68 30.74 -45.63
CA THR A 76 11.47 30.59 -47.09
C THR A 76 10.00 30.63 -47.52
N ASP A 77 9.76 30.93 -48.80
CA ASP A 77 8.43 30.90 -49.44
C ASP A 77 7.74 29.51 -49.49
N GLU A 78 8.47 28.43 -49.19
CA GLU A 78 7.89 27.10 -48.98
C GLU A 78 7.09 27.09 -47.65
N GLU A 79 5.79 27.35 -47.77
CA GLU A 79 4.85 27.41 -46.64
C GLU A 79 3.93 26.19 -46.55
N ILE A 80 3.41 25.94 -45.34
CA ILE A 80 2.25 25.06 -45.11
C ILE A 80 1.14 25.89 -44.45
N SER A 81 -0.10 25.74 -44.93
CA SER A 81 -1.26 26.52 -44.51
C SER A 81 -2.53 25.67 -44.52
N ASP A 82 -3.29 25.71 -43.42
CA ASP A 82 -4.64 25.14 -43.32
C ASP A 82 -5.76 26.22 -43.36
N GLY A 83 -5.37 27.49 -43.40
CA GLY A 83 -6.26 28.66 -43.38
C GLY A 83 -6.49 29.29 -41.99
N LEU A 84 -5.93 28.72 -40.93
CA LEU A 84 -5.93 29.30 -39.57
C LEU A 84 -4.52 29.44 -38.98
N LEU A 85 -3.62 28.51 -39.28
CA LEU A 85 -2.20 28.55 -38.93
C LEU A 85 -1.35 28.53 -40.22
N ARG A 86 -0.17 29.16 -40.18
CA ARG A 86 0.72 29.29 -41.34
C ARG A 86 2.17 29.15 -40.91
N LEU A 87 2.88 28.16 -41.44
CA LEU A 87 4.25 27.81 -41.02
C LEU A 87 5.21 27.87 -42.22
N TYR A 88 6.42 28.38 -41.98
CA TYR A 88 7.46 28.61 -42.99
C TYR A 88 8.67 27.72 -42.74
N ARG A 89 9.28 27.21 -43.82
CA ARG A 89 10.49 26.40 -43.77
C ARG A 89 11.74 27.24 -43.47
N ILE A 90 12.67 26.68 -42.67
CA ILE A 90 13.93 27.33 -42.27
C ILE A 90 15.15 26.85 -43.09
N LYS A 91 16.16 27.72 -43.25
CA LYS A 91 17.41 27.43 -44.00
C LYS A 91 18.66 28.08 -43.38
N ALA A 92 19.77 27.36 -43.29
CA ALA A 92 20.99 27.81 -42.57
C ALA A 92 21.94 28.73 -43.38
N LEU A 93 22.50 29.76 -42.73
CA LEU A 93 23.33 30.82 -43.34
C LEU A 93 24.84 30.70 -43.10
N ARG A 94 25.28 29.91 -42.11
CA ARG A 94 26.70 29.61 -41.82
C ARG A 94 26.83 28.26 -41.11
N ASP A 95 28.03 27.68 -41.12
CA ASP A 95 28.32 26.40 -40.47
C ASP A 95 28.30 26.52 -38.92
N PHE A 96 27.62 25.58 -38.26
CA PHE A 96 27.65 25.39 -36.80
C PHE A 96 27.22 23.96 -36.43
N GLY A 97 27.82 23.41 -35.37
CA GLY A 97 27.52 22.05 -34.91
C GLY A 97 27.65 21.00 -36.02
N ASP A 98 26.60 20.19 -36.19
CA ASP A 98 26.44 19.16 -37.20
C ASP A 98 25.55 19.57 -38.40
N ILE A 99 25.29 20.87 -38.59
CA ILE A 99 24.54 21.44 -39.73
C ILE A 99 25.47 22.26 -40.63
N LYS A 100 25.22 22.26 -41.94
CA LYS A 100 26.02 22.98 -42.95
C LYS A 100 25.27 24.15 -43.59
N THR A 101 26.07 25.12 -44.05
CA THR A 101 25.59 26.31 -44.77
C THR A 101 24.73 25.88 -45.98
N GLY A 102 23.47 26.29 -46.02
CA GLY A 102 22.51 25.95 -47.07
C GLY A 102 21.51 24.82 -46.73
N ASP A 103 21.69 24.07 -45.64
CA ASP A 103 20.78 22.98 -45.24
C ASP A 103 19.35 23.49 -44.93
N LEU A 104 18.34 22.67 -45.29
CA LEU A 104 16.92 22.91 -45.02
C LEU A 104 16.46 22.20 -43.72
N GLY A 105 15.90 22.98 -42.79
CA GLY A 105 15.28 22.49 -41.55
C GLY A 105 13.77 22.26 -41.67
N GLY A 106 13.10 22.16 -40.53
CA GLY A 106 11.64 22.01 -40.41
C GLY A 106 10.88 23.33 -40.57
N PHE A 107 9.70 23.42 -39.95
CA PHE A 107 8.76 24.53 -40.13
C PHE A 107 8.40 25.22 -38.81
N ILE A 108 8.33 26.56 -38.82
CA ILE A 108 7.95 27.39 -37.66
C ILE A 108 7.00 28.53 -38.05
N GLU A 109 6.30 29.15 -37.09
CA GLU A 109 5.33 30.24 -37.34
C GLU A 109 6.03 31.60 -37.49
N ASP A 110 6.94 31.97 -36.57
CA ASP A 110 7.81 33.16 -36.68
C ASP A 110 9.20 32.97 -36.02
N GLU A 111 10.10 33.97 -36.14
CA GLU A 111 11.45 33.93 -35.56
C GLU A 111 11.49 33.82 -34.02
N CYS A 112 10.37 33.95 -33.30
CA CYS A 112 10.31 33.69 -31.85
C CYS A 112 10.24 32.19 -31.49
N ASN A 113 9.83 31.32 -32.41
CA ASN A 113 9.71 29.89 -32.15
C ASN A 113 11.06 29.15 -32.09
N LEU A 114 12.12 29.71 -32.69
CA LEU A 114 13.45 29.12 -32.75
C LEU A 114 14.52 30.21 -32.59
N SER A 115 15.62 29.94 -31.89
CA SER A 115 16.62 30.98 -31.58
C SER A 115 17.75 31.09 -32.62
N HIS A 116 18.17 32.33 -32.95
CA HIS A 116 19.34 32.61 -33.80
C HIS A 116 20.69 32.27 -33.17
N GLU A 117 20.80 32.17 -31.84
CA GLU A 117 22.06 31.77 -31.19
C GLU A 117 22.08 30.26 -30.85
N GLY A 118 23.26 29.74 -30.49
CA GLY A 118 23.44 28.33 -30.12
C GLY A 118 23.22 27.31 -31.25
N ASN A 119 23.31 26.03 -30.90
CA ASN A 119 23.28 24.89 -31.82
C ASN A 119 21.89 24.24 -31.96
N CYS A 120 20.82 24.85 -31.42
CA CYS A 120 19.47 24.30 -31.52
C CYS A 120 18.97 24.27 -32.97
N TRP A 121 18.26 23.21 -33.32
CA TRP A 121 17.74 22.99 -34.66
C TRP A 121 16.41 22.26 -34.65
N VAL A 122 15.55 22.64 -35.58
CA VAL A 122 14.33 21.93 -35.95
C VAL A 122 14.63 21.19 -37.24
N GLY A 123 14.79 19.88 -37.16
CA GLY A 123 15.10 19.00 -38.30
C GLY A 123 13.98 18.96 -39.33
N LYS A 124 14.30 18.47 -40.54
CA LYS A 124 13.56 18.62 -41.81
C LYS A 124 12.05 18.28 -41.82
N PHE A 125 11.50 17.67 -40.77
CA PHE A 125 10.08 17.31 -40.66
C PHE A 125 9.39 17.75 -39.34
N ALA A 126 10.12 18.37 -38.41
CA ALA A 126 9.59 18.80 -37.11
C ALA A 126 8.96 20.21 -37.16
N GLN A 127 8.13 20.52 -36.15
CA GLN A 127 7.27 21.72 -36.14
C GLN A 127 7.22 22.42 -34.77
N VAL A 128 7.26 23.76 -34.78
CA VAL A 128 7.16 24.61 -33.57
C VAL A 128 6.27 25.82 -33.86
N TYR A 129 5.18 26.00 -33.11
CA TYR A 129 4.14 27.00 -33.44
C TYR A 129 3.28 27.44 -32.25
N ASN A 130 2.36 28.38 -32.49
CA ASN A 130 1.78 29.26 -31.48
C ASN A 130 2.93 29.97 -30.71
N LYS A 131 2.77 30.25 -29.41
CA LYS A 131 3.82 30.90 -28.59
C LYS A 131 4.97 29.96 -28.18
N ALA A 132 5.06 28.77 -28.77
CA ALA A 132 5.97 27.74 -28.29
C ALA A 132 7.40 27.98 -28.79
N CYS A 133 8.41 27.61 -28.00
CA CYS A 133 9.79 28.04 -28.24
C CYS A 133 10.83 26.92 -28.08
N VAL A 134 11.77 26.85 -29.03
CA VAL A 134 12.89 25.91 -29.12
C VAL A 134 14.23 26.67 -29.08
N SER A 135 15.13 26.32 -28.16
CA SER A 135 16.36 27.10 -27.92
C SER A 135 17.56 26.32 -27.35
N GLY A 136 18.76 26.93 -27.43
CA GLY A 136 20.00 26.42 -26.83
C GLY A 136 20.73 25.41 -27.72
N ASN A 137 20.75 24.14 -27.31
CA ASN A 137 21.26 23.00 -28.10
C ASN A 137 20.14 22.06 -28.58
N ALA A 138 18.87 22.49 -28.46
CA ALA A 138 17.72 21.60 -28.57
C ALA A 138 17.67 20.90 -29.93
N LYS A 139 17.49 19.59 -29.86
CA LYS A 139 17.62 18.64 -30.96
C LYS A 139 16.23 18.08 -31.29
N ILE A 140 15.44 18.87 -32.01
CA ILE A 140 14.08 18.50 -32.44
C ILE A 140 14.20 17.80 -33.81
N TYR A 141 14.00 16.49 -33.86
CA TYR A 141 14.23 15.69 -35.08
C TYR A 141 13.21 14.57 -35.21
N GLY A 142 12.88 14.15 -36.43
CA GLY A 142 11.62 13.42 -36.70
C GLY A 142 10.51 14.43 -36.96
N SER A 143 9.28 14.14 -36.54
CA SER A 143 8.09 14.99 -36.77
C SER A 143 7.58 15.66 -35.48
N SER A 144 8.43 15.71 -34.45
CA SER A 144 8.10 16.20 -33.11
C SER A 144 7.57 17.63 -33.08
N THR A 145 6.63 17.84 -32.15
CA THR A 145 5.71 18.98 -32.15
C THR A 145 5.76 19.74 -30.84
N VAL A 146 6.04 21.03 -30.89
CA VAL A 146 6.18 21.91 -29.72
C VAL A 146 5.23 23.10 -29.90
N TYR A 147 4.13 23.17 -29.14
CA TYR A 147 3.02 24.07 -29.47
C TYR A 147 2.18 24.61 -28.28
N ASN A 148 1.31 25.59 -28.53
CA ASN A 148 0.61 26.42 -27.52
C ASN A 148 1.59 27.29 -26.72
N ASP A 149 1.56 27.29 -25.38
CA ASP A 149 2.46 28.06 -24.50
C ASP A 149 3.71 27.25 -24.08
N ALA A 150 4.14 26.28 -24.89
CA ALA A 150 5.06 25.22 -24.46
C ALA A 150 6.54 25.47 -24.83
N THR A 151 7.47 24.88 -24.10
CA THR A 151 8.91 25.22 -24.21
C THR A 151 9.82 24.00 -24.26
N VAL A 152 10.79 24.01 -25.17
CA VAL A 152 11.82 22.98 -25.30
C VAL A 152 13.23 23.57 -25.39
N SER A 153 14.16 23.08 -24.55
CA SER A 153 15.49 23.69 -24.49
C SER A 153 16.63 22.82 -23.92
N GLY A 154 17.87 23.26 -24.16
CA GLY A 154 19.09 22.58 -23.71
C GLY A 154 19.44 21.38 -24.58
N ASP A 155 20.08 20.34 -24.05
CA ASP A 155 20.42 19.11 -24.81
C ASP A 155 19.17 18.21 -25.08
N ALA A 156 18.00 18.82 -25.22
CA ALA A 156 16.71 18.16 -25.39
C ALA A 156 16.63 17.50 -26.76
N ILE A 157 16.89 16.20 -26.79
CA ILE A 157 16.67 15.33 -27.94
C ILE A 157 15.16 15.03 -27.99
N ILE A 158 14.41 15.95 -28.58
CA ILE A 158 13.01 15.69 -28.92
C ILE A 158 13.04 14.94 -30.24
N SER A 159 13.30 13.62 -30.16
CA SER A 159 13.56 12.79 -31.33
C SER A 159 12.51 11.72 -31.55
N GLY A 160 12.05 11.61 -32.80
CA GLY A 160 10.74 11.06 -33.08
C GLY A 160 9.74 12.19 -32.97
N ASP A 161 8.66 11.96 -32.24
CA ASP A 161 7.43 12.75 -32.39
C ASP A 161 6.99 13.42 -31.09
N ALA A 162 7.78 13.31 -30.02
CA ALA A 162 7.40 13.71 -28.67
C ALA A 162 6.88 15.14 -28.54
N GLN A 163 5.75 15.25 -27.85
CA GLN A 163 4.92 16.43 -27.87
C GLN A 163 4.95 17.18 -26.56
N VAL A 164 5.07 18.50 -26.70
CA VAL A 164 5.30 19.46 -25.63
C VAL A 164 4.30 20.57 -25.86
N TYR A 165 3.16 20.52 -25.16
CA TYR A 165 1.99 21.34 -25.50
C TYR A 165 1.07 21.73 -24.33
N ASN A 166 0.44 22.90 -24.44
CA ASN A 166 -0.16 23.68 -23.35
C ASN A 166 0.93 24.36 -22.48
N ASN A 167 0.78 24.43 -21.15
CA ASN A 167 1.57 25.30 -20.29
C ASN A 167 2.82 24.57 -19.73
N THR A 168 3.71 24.17 -20.64
CA THR A 168 4.25 22.80 -20.62
C THR A 168 5.69 22.72 -21.16
N GLN A 169 6.57 21.93 -20.52
CA GLN A 169 8.03 22.17 -20.62
C GLN A 169 8.90 20.91 -20.60
N VAL A 170 9.84 20.80 -21.55
CA VAL A 170 10.76 19.66 -21.71
C VAL A 170 12.19 20.10 -21.98
N TYR A 171 13.17 19.48 -21.29
CA TYR A 171 14.51 20.07 -21.25
C TYR A 171 15.63 19.09 -20.84
N GLY A 172 16.86 19.41 -21.29
CA GLY A 172 18.09 18.70 -20.91
C GLY A 172 18.19 17.29 -21.48
N LYS A 173 18.84 16.34 -20.78
CA LYS A 173 18.93 14.92 -21.23
C LYS A 173 17.60 14.15 -21.12
N ALA A 174 16.49 14.86 -21.09
CA ALA A 174 15.39 14.60 -22.01
C ALA A 174 15.92 14.28 -23.43
N GLN A 175 16.22 13.00 -23.70
CA GLN A 175 15.63 12.50 -24.93
C GLN A 175 14.14 12.32 -24.65
N VAL A 176 13.33 13.38 -24.66
CA VAL A 176 11.89 13.18 -24.62
C VAL A 176 11.52 12.70 -26.01
N TYR A 177 11.50 11.38 -26.12
CA TYR A 177 11.82 10.67 -27.35
C TYR A 177 11.04 9.39 -27.47
N GLY A 178 10.96 8.90 -28.70
CA GLY A 178 9.65 8.44 -29.13
C GLY A 178 8.70 9.61 -28.89
N ASN A 179 7.89 9.53 -27.84
CA ASN A 179 6.72 10.38 -27.67
C ASN A 179 6.64 11.16 -26.34
N ALA A 180 7.57 10.94 -25.40
CA ALA A 180 7.35 11.12 -23.96
C ALA A 180 6.57 12.40 -23.54
N GLN A 181 5.32 12.20 -23.13
CA GLN A 181 4.31 13.26 -23.22
C GLN A 181 4.23 14.18 -22.01
N VAL A 182 4.15 15.46 -22.33
CA VAL A 182 4.33 16.60 -21.45
C VAL A 182 3.24 17.55 -21.89
N TYR A 183 2.22 17.71 -21.02
CA TYR A 183 0.98 18.42 -21.38
C TYR A 183 0.15 18.88 -20.18
N GLY A 184 -0.70 19.87 -20.42
CA GLY A 184 -1.43 20.58 -19.36
C GLY A 184 -0.45 21.43 -18.54
N ASN A 185 0.02 20.88 -17.41
CA ASN A 185 1.18 21.37 -16.65
C ASN A 185 2.25 20.26 -16.41
N ALA A 186 2.06 19.04 -16.92
CA ALA A 186 2.94 17.88 -16.71
C ALA A 186 4.30 18.04 -17.41
N LYS A 187 5.34 17.29 -17.02
CA LYS A 187 6.76 17.42 -17.45
C LYS A 187 7.56 16.09 -17.38
N VAL A 188 8.38 15.80 -18.41
CA VAL A 188 9.14 14.54 -18.65
C VAL A 188 10.53 14.86 -19.28
N TYR A 189 11.59 14.05 -18.99
CA TYR A 189 13.04 14.29 -19.24
C TYR A 189 13.93 13.13 -18.61
N GLY A 190 15.08 12.64 -19.16
CA GLY A 190 16.06 11.76 -18.41
C GLY A 190 16.43 10.30 -18.86
N ASN A 191 15.67 9.23 -18.53
CA ASN A 191 15.86 7.84 -19.06
C ASN A 191 14.51 7.03 -19.13
N ALA A 192 14.14 6.49 -20.31
CA ALA A 192 12.75 6.36 -20.85
C ALA A 192 11.88 7.62 -21.23
N LYS A 193 12.41 8.80 -21.59
CA LYS A 193 13.33 9.55 -20.75
C LYS A 193 12.60 10.36 -19.70
N VAL A 194 12.52 9.83 -18.46
CA VAL A 194 11.82 10.35 -17.26
C VAL A 194 12.68 10.26 -15.95
N SER A 195 14.01 10.45 -16.01
CA SER A 195 14.97 10.24 -14.90
C SER A 195 15.71 11.49 -14.41
N GLY A 196 15.76 11.73 -13.09
CA GLY A 196 16.20 12.98 -12.48
C GLY A 196 15.01 13.65 -11.80
N ASN A 197 14.66 14.90 -12.10
CA ASN A 197 13.60 15.65 -11.40
C ASN A 197 12.26 15.71 -12.17
N ALA A 198 11.54 14.60 -12.28
CA ALA A 198 10.26 14.54 -12.99
C ALA A 198 9.15 15.33 -12.33
N LYS A 199 8.20 15.79 -13.15
CA LYS A 199 6.88 16.26 -12.69
C LYS A 199 5.81 15.83 -13.67
N VAL A 200 5.59 14.53 -13.75
CA VAL A 200 4.41 13.98 -14.43
C VAL A 200 3.23 14.29 -13.50
N SER A 201 2.49 15.37 -13.79
CA SER A 201 1.65 16.04 -12.78
C SER A 201 0.41 16.73 -13.34
N GLY A 202 -0.69 16.61 -12.60
CA GLY A 202 -2.05 16.88 -13.07
C GLY A 202 -2.75 15.56 -13.40
N GLU A 203 -3.57 15.54 -14.46
CA GLU A 203 -4.17 14.31 -15.01
C GLU A 203 -3.19 13.61 -15.97
N SER A 204 -2.11 13.08 -15.39
CA SER A 204 -0.96 12.57 -16.13
C SER A 204 -0.80 11.05 -15.98
N LYS A 205 0.13 10.44 -16.73
CA LYS A 205 0.30 8.97 -16.77
C LYS A 205 1.78 8.58 -16.88
N VAL A 206 2.21 7.60 -16.09
CA VAL A 206 3.55 6.98 -16.10
C VAL A 206 3.36 5.48 -16.25
N TYR A 207 3.80 4.88 -17.36
CA TYR A 207 3.37 3.51 -17.68
C TYR A 207 4.34 2.75 -18.61
N SER A 208 3.94 1.55 -19.03
CA SER A 208 4.74 0.64 -19.85
C SER A 208 6.07 0.29 -19.18
N ASN A 209 7.22 0.67 -19.76
CA ASN A 209 8.55 0.48 -19.17
C ASN A 209 9.16 1.81 -18.69
N ALA A 210 8.32 2.84 -18.42
CA ALA A 210 8.78 4.13 -17.94
C ALA A 210 9.57 3.96 -16.64
N LYS A 211 10.76 4.57 -16.61
CA LYS A 211 11.65 4.59 -15.47
C LYS A 211 11.61 5.99 -14.88
N VAL A 212 10.94 6.12 -13.74
CA VAL A 212 10.88 7.32 -12.89
C VAL A 212 11.85 7.06 -11.74
N PHE A 213 13.06 7.61 -11.83
CA PHE A 213 14.12 7.27 -10.87
C PHE A 213 15.17 8.37 -10.74
N ASN A 214 16.08 8.19 -9.78
CA ASN A 214 16.60 9.29 -8.97
C ASN A 214 15.40 10.05 -8.34
N ASN A 215 15.54 11.34 -8.04
CA ASN A 215 14.56 12.21 -7.36
C ASN A 215 13.26 12.53 -8.17
N ALA A 216 12.78 11.60 -9.00
CA ALA A 216 11.74 11.83 -9.98
C ALA A 216 10.36 11.86 -9.32
N ARG A 217 9.55 12.90 -9.61
CA ARG A 217 8.28 13.11 -8.92
C ARG A 217 7.05 12.91 -9.79
N VAL A 218 6.03 12.30 -9.19
CA VAL A 218 4.76 11.95 -9.82
C VAL A 218 3.64 12.37 -8.88
N SER A 219 2.77 13.29 -9.31
CA SER A 219 1.94 14.04 -8.36
C SER A 219 0.65 14.61 -8.93
N GLY A 220 -0.48 14.34 -8.30
CA GLY A 220 -1.80 14.84 -8.72
C GLY A 220 -2.77 13.69 -8.95
N ALA A 221 -3.62 13.78 -9.97
CA ALA A 221 -4.49 12.69 -10.41
C ALA A 221 -3.76 11.80 -11.43
N VAL A 222 -2.60 11.27 -11.02
CA VAL A 222 -1.69 10.55 -11.92
C VAL A 222 -1.94 9.05 -11.84
N LYS A 223 -1.64 8.32 -12.92
CA LYS A 223 -1.69 6.85 -12.92
C LYS A 223 -0.31 6.28 -13.24
N VAL A 224 0.23 5.45 -12.34
CA VAL A 224 1.52 4.75 -12.42
C VAL A 224 1.26 3.25 -12.58
N TYR A 225 1.49 2.68 -13.76
CA TYR A 225 1.01 1.30 -14.01
C TYR A 225 1.82 0.49 -15.05
N SER A 226 1.36 -0.73 -15.32
CA SER A 226 2.07 -1.74 -16.13
C SER A 226 3.41 -2.10 -15.50
N ASN A 227 4.52 -2.12 -16.23
CA ASN A 227 5.85 -2.45 -15.70
C ASN A 227 6.64 -1.18 -15.30
N ALA A 228 5.94 -0.07 -15.03
CA ALA A 228 6.56 1.18 -14.63
C ALA A 228 7.42 0.98 -13.37
N LYS A 229 8.60 1.60 -13.37
CA LYS A 229 9.57 1.48 -12.30
C LYS A 229 9.76 2.85 -11.65
N VAL A 230 9.36 2.96 -10.39
CA VAL A 230 9.57 4.12 -9.53
C VAL A 230 10.67 3.74 -8.55
N TYR A 231 11.91 4.22 -8.73
CA TYR A 231 13.03 3.68 -7.95
C TYR A 231 14.15 4.68 -7.66
N ASP A 232 15.17 4.22 -6.92
CA ASP A 232 16.10 5.06 -6.17
C ASP A 232 15.30 5.96 -5.21
N ASP A 233 15.50 7.28 -5.20
CA ASP A 233 14.81 8.23 -4.29
C ASP A 233 13.56 8.88 -4.92
N ALA A 234 12.87 8.16 -5.83
CA ALA A 234 11.70 8.68 -6.53
C ALA A 234 10.47 8.85 -5.63
N ILE A 235 9.68 9.90 -5.83
CA ILE A 235 8.56 10.28 -4.94
C ILE A 235 7.24 10.29 -5.70
N THR A 236 6.30 9.45 -5.30
CA THR A 236 4.95 9.39 -5.85
C THR A 236 3.94 9.82 -4.78
N TYR A 237 3.16 10.88 -5.05
CA TYR A 237 2.34 11.50 -4.01
C TYR A 237 0.98 12.04 -4.46
N GLY A 238 0.11 12.29 -3.48
CA GLY A 238 -1.25 12.79 -3.66
C GLY A 238 -2.19 11.72 -4.23
N LYS A 239 -3.19 12.12 -5.03
CA LYS A 239 -4.20 11.21 -5.64
C LYS A 239 -3.64 10.35 -6.78
N THR A 240 -2.41 9.87 -6.66
CA THR A 240 -1.78 9.01 -7.63
C THR A 240 -2.22 7.56 -7.40
N GLU A 241 -2.65 6.89 -8.47
CA GLU A 241 -3.00 5.48 -8.49
C GLU A 241 -1.80 4.66 -8.99
N ILE A 242 -1.34 3.69 -8.23
CA ILE A 242 -0.18 2.84 -8.54
C ILE A 242 -0.66 1.38 -8.66
N TYR A 243 -0.67 0.79 -9.86
CA TYR A 243 -1.36 -0.49 -10.07
C TYR A 243 -0.84 -1.40 -11.20
N GLY A 244 -1.29 -2.65 -11.16
CA GLY A 244 -0.77 -3.73 -12.01
C GLY A 244 0.68 -4.05 -11.61
N ASN A 245 1.50 -4.54 -12.54
CA ASN A 245 2.86 -5.05 -12.25
C ASN A 245 3.90 -4.00 -11.74
N ALA A 246 3.47 -2.77 -11.42
CA ALA A 246 4.30 -1.62 -11.11
C ALA A 246 5.30 -1.94 -9.99
N GLN A 247 6.53 -1.48 -10.14
CA GLN A 247 7.63 -1.76 -9.22
C GLN A 247 8.09 -0.47 -8.55
N ILE A 248 8.03 -0.45 -7.22
CA ILE A 248 8.51 0.66 -6.40
C ILE A 248 9.60 0.13 -5.47
N TYR A 249 10.84 0.61 -5.63
CA TYR A 249 12.00 0.01 -4.96
C TYR A 249 13.17 0.99 -4.80
N GLY A 250 14.34 0.54 -4.32
CA GLY A 250 15.37 1.45 -3.83
C GLY A 250 14.92 2.09 -2.52
N ASN A 251 14.87 3.42 -2.44
CA ASN A 251 14.40 4.20 -1.29
C ASN A 251 13.05 4.91 -1.58
N ALA A 252 12.36 4.51 -2.65
CA ALA A 252 11.29 5.30 -3.25
C ALA A 252 10.10 5.52 -2.29
N LEU A 253 9.56 6.74 -2.32
CA LEU A 253 8.58 7.25 -1.36
C LEU A 253 7.17 7.27 -1.97
N ILE A 254 6.19 6.76 -1.23
CA ILE A 254 4.77 6.76 -1.56
C ILE A 254 3.98 7.49 -0.46
N GLU A 255 3.23 8.53 -0.81
CA GLU A 255 2.52 9.41 0.14
C GLU A 255 1.08 9.67 -0.35
N ASP A 256 0.07 9.45 0.48
CA ASP A 256 -1.37 9.63 0.15
C ASP A 256 -1.92 8.85 -1.08
N CYS A 257 -1.13 7.99 -1.71
CA CYS A 257 -1.46 7.28 -2.95
C CYS A 257 -2.34 6.04 -2.74
N ALA A 258 -3.05 5.62 -3.78
CA ALA A 258 -3.71 4.31 -3.83
C ALA A 258 -2.83 3.30 -4.57
N VAL A 259 -2.47 2.20 -3.91
CA VAL A 259 -1.64 1.10 -4.44
C VAL A 259 -2.46 -0.20 -4.45
N PHE A 260 -2.68 -0.78 -5.64
CA PHE A 260 -3.64 -1.88 -5.80
C PHE A 260 -3.33 -2.80 -7.00
N GLY A 261 -3.93 -3.99 -7.04
CA GLY A 261 -3.55 -5.04 -8.00
C GLY A 261 -2.17 -5.62 -7.68
N ASP A 262 -1.50 -6.23 -8.67
CA ASP A 262 -0.20 -6.92 -8.50
C ASP A 262 1.02 -5.99 -8.30
N ALA A 263 0.81 -4.79 -7.73
CA ALA A 263 1.82 -3.78 -7.49
C ALA A 263 2.80 -4.25 -6.41
N ARG A 264 4.09 -3.97 -6.60
CA ARG A 264 5.18 -4.50 -5.77
C ARG A 264 6.04 -3.36 -5.24
N ILE A 265 6.02 -3.18 -3.92
CA ILE A 265 6.86 -2.22 -3.19
C ILE A 265 7.92 -3.00 -2.40
N PHE A 266 9.21 -2.71 -2.60
CA PHE A 266 10.29 -3.51 -2.01
C PHE A 266 11.61 -2.74 -1.82
N ASP A 267 12.68 -3.45 -1.50
CA ASP A 267 13.96 -2.92 -1.01
C ASP A 267 13.75 -2.04 0.23
N HIS A 268 14.10 -0.76 0.21
CA HIS A 268 13.89 0.21 1.31
C HIS A 268 12.82 1.25 0.95
N ALA A 269 11.92 0.94 0.02
CA ALA A 269 10.83 1.84 -0.35
C ALA A 269 9.89 2.10 0.84
N MET A 270 9.41 3.33 0.96
CA MET A 270 8.66 3.79 2.14
C MET A 270 7.27 4.26 1.76
N ILE A 271 6.27 3.94 2.57
CA ILE A 271 4.87 4.30 2.37
C ILE A 271 4.36 5.05 3.62
N TYR A 272 3.80 6.24 3.42
CA TYR A 272 3.43 7.16 4.50
C TYR A 272 1.98 7.65 4.39
N ASP A 273 1.50 8.21 5.52
CA ASP A 273 0.28 8.99 5.65
C ASP A 273 -0.97 8.25 5.14
N ASN A 274 -1.84 8.89 4.35
CA ASN A 274 -3.15 8.31 4.01
C ASN A 274 -3.09 7.28 2.88
N ALA A 275 -1.89 6.85 2.47
CA ALA A 275 -1.69 5.86 1.44
C ALA A 275 -2.48 4.57 1.73
N MET A 276 -2.91 3.90 0.67
CA MET A 276 -3.79 2.74 0.72
C MET A 276 -3.19 1.60 -0.09
N ILE A 277 -3.10 0.41 0.50
CA ILE A 277 -2.52 -0.80 -0.09
C ILE A 277 -3.62 -1.87 -0.08
N CYS A 278 -4.12 -2.27 -1.24
CA CYS A 278 -5.23 -3.23 -1.36
C CYS A 278 -5.10 -4.19 -2.54
N ASP A 279 -6.09 -5.07 -2.72
CA ASP A 279 -6.32 -5.84 -3.96
C ASP A 279 -5.11 -6.63 -4.47
N ASN A 280 -4.48 -7.40 -3.57
CA ASN A 280 -3.28 -8.22 -3.80
C ASN A 280 -1.94 -7.47 -3.88
N ALA A 281 -1.91 -6.15 -3.65
CA ALA A 281 -0.66 -5.39 -3.61
C ALA A 281 0.32 -5.97 -2.58
N MET A 282 1.60 -6.03 -2.96
CA MET A 282 2.67 -6.72 -2.24
C MET A 282 3.72 -5.73 -1.74
N VAL A 283 3.95 -5.69 -0.43
CA VAL A 283 5.05 -4.95 0.20
C VAL A 283 6.04 -5.93 0.82
N TYR A 284 7.32 -5.85 0.47
CA TYR A 284 8.35 -6.77 0.96
C TYR A 284 9.76 -6.14 0.99
N GLY A 285 10.82 -6.94 1.10
CA GLY A 285 12.17 -6.43 1.35
C GLY A 285 12.28 -5.87 2.76
N ASN A 286 12.84 -4.68 2.91
CA ASN A 286 12.94 -3.90 4.13
C ASN A 286 11.99 -2.66 4.10
N ALA A 287 10.93 -2.72 3.28
CA ALA A 287 10.03 -1.58 3.05
C ALA A 287 9.26 -1.17 4.32
N ASP A 288 9.03 0.14 4.50
CA ASP A 288 8.49 0.72 5.75
C ASP A 288 7.13 1.38 5.50
N ILE A 289 6.10 0.95 6.23
CA ILE A 289 4.71 1.44 6.12
C ILE A 289 4.33 2.20 7.39
N ARG A 290 3.97 3.50 7.28
CA ARG A 290 3.68 4.37 8.43
C ARG A 290 2.33 5.08 8.25
N GLY A 291 1.40 4.92 9.19
CA GLY A 291 0.06 5.55 9.15
C GLY A 291 -0.94 5.00 8.11
N SER A 292 -0.43 4.32 7.07
CA SER A 292 -1.18 3.86 5.90
C SER A 292 -2.22 2.76 6.17
N LYS A 293 -3.08 2.51 5.18
CA LYS A 293 -4.12 1.46 5.21
C LYS A 293 -3.68 0.24 4.39
N ILE A 294 -3.88 -0.96 4.92
CA ILE A 294 -3.57 -2.25 4.30
C ILE A 294 -4.83 -3.12 4.38
N TRP A 295 -5.46 -3.45 3.25
CA TRP A 295 -6.82 -4.01 3.23
C TRP A 295 -7.14 -4.87 1.99
N HIS A 296 -8.40 -5.31 1.84
CA HIS A 296 -8.81 -6.42 0.97
C HIS A 296 -7.83 -7.61 1.07
N ASN A 297 -7.15 -7.98 -0.02
CA ASN A 297 -6.21 -9.12 -0.08
C ASN A 297 -4.73 -8.70 -0.13
N ALA A 298 -4.38 -7.48 0.32
CA ALA A 298 -3.00 -6.99 0.35
C ALA A 298 -2.05 -7.90 1.16
N LYS A 299 -0.77 -7.93 0.79
CA LYS A 299 0.25 -8.80 1.37
C LYS A 299 1.47 -7.98 1.83
N VAL A 300 1.87 -8.10 3.09
CA VAL A 300 3.11 -7.50 3.60
C VAL A 300 4.00 -8.62 4.16
N TYR A 301 5.25 -8.70 3.69
CA TYR A 301 6.16 -9.78 4.09
C TYR A 301 7.65 -9.40 4.01
N GLY A 302 8.55 -10.38 4.06
CA GLY A 302 10.00 -10.12 4.07
C GLY A 302 10.46 -9.61 5.42
N GLY A 303 11.29 -8.58 5.45
CA GLY A 303 11.69 -7.81 6.64
C GLY A 303 11.00 -6.44 6.72
N ALA A 304 9.83 -6.27 6.07
CA ALA A 304 9.09 -5.01 6.05
C ALA A 304 8.66 -4.55 7.45
N MET A 305 8.44 -3.26 7.63
CA MET A 305 7.92 -2.66 8.86
C MET A 305 6.55 -2.02 8.64
N ILE A 306 5.71 -2.05 9.68
CA ILE A 306 4.37 -1.43 9.73
C ILE A 306 4.26 -0.70 11.06
N SER A 307 4.00 0.62 11.05
CA SER A 307 4.13 1.45 12.25
C SER A 307 3.21 2.69 12.24
N HIS A 308 3.34 3.52 13.28
CA HIS A 308 2.76 4.86 13.39
C HIS A 308 1.25 4.93 13.09
N HIS A 309 0.44 4.17 13.84
CA HIS A 309 -1.04 4.12 13.69
C HIS A 309 -1.59 3.58 12.35
N ALA A 310 -0.78 2.92 11.51
CA ALA A 310 -1.26 2.21 10.32
C ALA A 310 -2.38 1.19 10.64
N LYS A 311 -3.18 0.86 9.62
CA LYS A 311 -4.42 0.08 9.76
C LYS A 311 -4.41 -1.12 8.81
N ILE A 312 -4.34 -2.32 9.38
CA ILE A 312 -4.49 -3.61 8.70
C ILE A 312 -5.94 -4.08 8.91
N PHE A 313 -6.69 -4.37 7.85
CA PHE A 313 -8.08 -4.82 7.95
C PHE A 313 -8.52 -5.74 6.80
N GLU A 314 -9.76 -6.26 6.88
CA GLU A 314 -10.32 -7.27 5.98
C GLU A 314 -9.40 -8.49 5.82
N ASN A 315 -9.16 -9.04 4.64
CA ASN A 315 -8.42 -10.29 4.45
C ASN A 315 -6.90 -10.06 4.28
N ALA A 316 -6.36 -8.95 4.81
CA ALA A 316 -4.97 -8.57 4.63
C ALA A 316 -4.02 -9.57 5.28
N LYS A 317 -2.92 -9.91 4.58
CA LYS A 317 -1.99 -11.00 4.94
C LYS A 317 -0.62 -10.44 5.32
N ILE A 318 -0.25 -10.53 6.59
CA ILE A 318 1.00 -10.00 7.15
C ILE A 318 1.89 -11.17 7.56
N HIS A 319 3.04 -11.38 6.91
CA HIS A 319 3.84 -12.58 7.16
C HIS A 319 5.35 -12.41 6.98
N GLY A 320 6.11 -13.51 6.88
CA GLY A 320 7.58 -13.44 6.85
C GLY A 320 8.14 -12.94 8.19
N ASN A 321 9.17 -12.10 8.17
CA ASN A 321 9.78 -11.48 9.36
C ASN A 321 9.24 -10.05 9.60
N THR A 322 8.02 -9.73 9.12
CA THR A 322 7.48 -8.37 9.20
C THR A 322 7.32 -7.88 10.63
N LEU A 323 7.76 -6.65 10.89
CA LEU A 323 7.65 -5.97 12.18
C LEU A 323 6.45 -5.02 12.18
N VAL A 324 5.60 -5.10 13.20
CA VAL A 324 4.38 -4.32 13.38
C VAL A 324 4.46 -3.65 14.75
N VAL A 325 4.49 -2.32 14.81
CA VAL A 325 4.82 -1.53 16.00
C VAL A 325 3.95 -0.27 16.13
N ASP A 326 4.23 0.56 17.14
CA ASP A 326 3.79 1.96 17.22
C ASP A 326 2.28 2.18 17.00
N ASN A 327 1.47 1.58 17.89
CA ASN A 327 0.02 1.77 17.95
C ASN A 327 -0.74 1.35 16.67
N VAL A 328 -0.18 0.45 15.85
CA VAL A 328 -0.85 -0.10 14.66
C VAL A 328 -2.08 -0.93 15.02
N LYS A 329 -3.05 -0.94 14.10
CA LYS A 329 -4.39 -1.47 14.30
C LYS A 329 -4.68 -2.60 13.31
N VAL A 330 -5.09 -3.75 13.81
CA VAL A 330 -5.27 -5.00 13.05
C VAL A 330 -6.68 -5.54 13.27
N SER A 331 -7.44 -5.77 12.20
CA SER A 331 -8.88 -6.06 12.30
C SER A 331 -9.44 -6.81 11.07
N GLY A 332 -10.76 -6.96 10.97
CA GLY A 332 -11.39 -7.69 9.85
C GLY A 332 -11.13 -9.20 9.95
N ASN A 333 -10.71 -9.83 8.85
CA ASN A 333 -10.30 -11.23 8.80
C ASN A 333 -8.77 -11.34 8.62
N ALA A 334 -8.00 -10.35 9.11
CA ALA A 334 -6.61 -10.20 8.72
C ALA A 334 -5.78 -11.38 9.23
N GLU A 335 -4.92 -11.93 8.38
CA GLU A 335 -4.11 -13.12 8.68
C GLU A 335 -2.67 -12.68 8.95
N ILE A 336 -2.15 -13.05 10.12
CA ILE A 336 -0.83 -12.68 10.60
C ILE A 336 -0.08 -13.98 10.93
N TYR A 337 0.91 -14.33 10.13
CA TYR A 337 1.52 -15.67 10.14
C TYR A 337 3.01 -15.64 9.75
N GLY A 338 3.68 -16.79 9.71
CA GLY A 338 5.14 -16.84 9.75
C GLY A 338 5.71 -16.05 10.95
N ASN A 339 6.96 -15.59 10.84
CA ASN A 339 7.70 -14.91 11.93
C ASN A 339 7.29 -13.44 12.18
N ALA A 340 6.03 -13.07 11.88
CA ALA A 340 5.56 -11.69 12.02
C ALA A 340 5.54 -11.28 13.50
N ARG A 341 6.00 -10.06 13.80
CA ARG A 341 6.19 -9.55 15.18
C ARG A 341 5.34 -8.33 15.43
N LEU A 342 4.50 -8.33 16.45
CA LEU A 342 3.51 -7.30 16.76
C LEU A 342 3.76 -6.77 18.16
N CYS A 343 4.10 -5.49 18.32
CA CYS A 343 4.43 -4.94 19.63
C CYS A 343 4.15 -3.44 19.78
N ASP A 344 4.58 -2.83 20.89
CA ASP A 344 4.57 -1.37 21.08
C ASP A 344 3.18 -0.73 20.85
N ASN A 345 2.20 -1.26 21.60
CA ASN A 345 0.78 -0.85 21.61
C ASN A 345 -0.05 -1.28 20.39
N VAL A 346 0.39 -2.26 19.59
CA VAL A 346 -0.44 -2.85 18.54
C VAL A 346 -1.73 -3.45 19.10
N ALA A 347 -2.87 -3.14 18.48
CA ALA A 347 -4.19 -3.66 18.82
C ALA A 347 -4.69 -4.60 17.71
N ILE A 348 -5.06 -5.84 18.07
CA ILE A 348 -5.59 -6.87 17.18
C ILE A 348 -7.00 -7.29 17.62
N TRP A 349 -7.98 -7.22 16.71
CA TRP A 349 -9.39 -7.53 16.97
C TRP A 349 -10.16 -8.00 15.73
N GLY A 350 -11.50 -8.04 15.76
CA GLY A 350 -12.32 -8.62 14.69
C GLY A 350 -12.15 -10.13 14.62
N ASN A 351 -12.22 -10.71 13.42
CA ASN A 351 -11.88 -12.10 13.13
C ASN A 351 -10.37 -12.25 12.79
N ALA A 352 -9.50 -11.34 13.21
CA ALA A 352 -8.09 -11.38 12.84
C ALA A 352 -7.43 -12.66 13.36
N VAL A 353 -6.74 -13.36 12.48
CA VAL A 353 -6.03 -14.63 12.74
C VAL A 353 -4.55 -14.32 12.97
N ILE A 354 -4.02 -14.76 14.09
CA ILE A 354 -2.59 -14.82 14.37
C ILE A 354 -2.22 -16.30 14.43
N CYS A 355 -1.33 -16.79 13.56
CA CYS A 355 -0.97 -18.20 13.52
C CYS A 355 0.49 -18.43 13.08
N ASP A 356 0.82 -19.67 12.72
CA ASP A 356 2.18 -20.14 12.46
C ASP A 356 3.15 -19.74 13.59
N THR A 357 4.17 -18.91 13.32
CA THR A 357 5.23 -18.51 14.25
C THR A 357 5.13 -17.04 14.68
N ALA A 358 3.95 -16.43 14.56
CA ALA A 358 3.76 -15.00 14.82
C ALA A 358 3.85 -14.67 16.33
N ILE A 359 4.41 -13.52 16.67
CA ILE A 359 4.74 -13.11 18.04
C ILE A 359 4.09 -11.75 18.35
N VAL A 360 3.07 -11.74 19.22
CA VAL A 360 2.55 -10.52 19.84
C VAL A 360 3.31 -10.27 21.15
N LYS A 361 3.73 -9.03 21.44
CA LYS A 361 4.50 -8.74 22.67
C LYS A 361 4.42 -7.29 23.18
N ASP A 362 4.94 -7.08 24.39
CA ASP A 362 4.96 -5.80 25.11
C ASP A 362 3.50 -5.24 25.26
N ASN A 363 3.27 -3.92 25.26
CA ASN A 363 1.95 -3.31 25.49
C ASN A 363 0.85 -3.58 24.40
N ALA A 364 1.05 -4.57 23.53
CA ALA A 364 0.08 -5.00 22.54
C ALA A 364 -1.19 -5.60 23.17
N LYS A 365 -2.27 -5.73 22.37
CA LYS A 365 -3.59 -6.16 22.84
C LYS A 365 -4.26 -7.08 21.82
N VAL A 366 -4.70 -8.26 22.24
CA VAL A 366 -5.45 -9.22 21.41
C VAL A 366 -6.83 -9.40 22.01
N TYR A 367 -7.87 -9.06 21.25
CA TYR A 367 -9.24 -9.04 21.75
C TYR A 367 -10.30 -9.26 20.67
N ASP A 368 -11.58 -9.04 21.03
CA ASP A 368 -12.74 -9.36 20.17
C ASP A 368 -12.68 -10.84 19.76
N SER A 369 -12.97 -11.19 18.51
CA SER A 369 -13.03 -12.58 18.02
C SER A 369 -11.69 -13.05 17.40
N ALA A 370 -10.59 -12.39 17.76
CA ALA A 370 -9.28 -12.63 17.18
C ALA A 370 -8.76 -14.01 17.58
N LYS A 371 -8.31 -14.80 16.61
CA LYS A 371 -7.93 -16.20 16.81
C LYS A 371 -6.41 -16.29 16.89
N VAL A 372 -5.87 -16.94 17.92
CA VAL A 372 -4.43 -17.16 18.07
C VAL A 372 -4.16 -18.64 18.21
N TYR A 373 -3.71 -19.28 17.13
CA TYR A 373 -3.60 -20.74 17.04
C TYR A 373 -2.33 -21.20 16.31
N GLY A 374 -2.14 -22.51 16.17
CA GLY A 374 -0.84 -23.06 15.74
C GLY A 374 0.25 -22.77 16.79
N ASN A 375 1.43 -22.33 16.36
CA ASN A 375 2.60 -22.13 17.22
C ASN A 375 2.82 -20.65 17.62
N ALA A 376 1.78 -19.82 17.54
CA ALA A 376 1.87 -18.39 17.81
C ALA A 376 2.25 -18.10 19.28
N SER A 377 2.80 -16.93 19.52
CA SER A 377 3.31 -16.51 20.84
C SER A 377 2.78 -15.15 21.25
N ILE A 378 2.51 -14.99 22.54
CA ILE A 378 2.08 -13.73 23.16
C ILE A 378 2.95 -13.49 24.42
N CYS A 379 3.78 -12.44 24.49
CA CYS A 379 4.72 -12.29 25.63
C CYS A 379 4.96 -10.85 26.16
N LYS A 380 5.12 -10.73 27.50
CA LYS A 380 5.28 -9.51 28.31
C LYS A 380 4.11 -8.52 28.19
N ASP A 381 3.42 -8.19 29.28
CA ASP A 381 2.45 -7.09 29.45
C ASP A 381 1.27 -7.01 28.43
N THR A 382 1.27 -7.87 27.41
CA THR A 382 0.29 -7.96 26.35
C THR A 382 -1.04 -8.44 26.92
N GLN A 383 -2.10 -7.73 26.60
CA GLN A 383 -3.41 -7.99 27.18
C GLN A 383 -4.21 -8.88 26.22
N VAL A 384 -4.55 -10.09 26.66
CA VAL A 384 -5.35 -11.06 25.89
C VAL A 384 -6.72 -11.19 26.55
N TYR A 385 -7.78 -10.71 25.90
CA TYR A 385 -9.10 -10.57 26.52
C TYR A 385 -10.25 -10.66 25.50
N GLY A 386 -11.50 -10.48 25.95
CA GLY A 386 -12.66 -10.61 25.06
C GLY A 386 -12.94 -12.07 24.66
N ASN A 387 -13.30 -12.29 23.39
CA ASN A 387 -13.50 -13.61 22.81
C ASN A 387 -12.24 -14.09 22.08
N ALA A 388 -11.05 -13.62 22.48
CA ALA A 388 -9.80 -13.99 21.83
C ALA A 388 -9.63 -15.50 21.91
N GLU A 389 -9.94 -16.19 20.81
CA GLU A 389 -9.83 -17.63 20.67
C GLU A 389 -8.36 -17.96 20.48
N VAL A 390 -7.63 -17.89 21.58
CA VAL A 390 -6.38 -18.63 21.71
C VAL A 390 -6.74 -20.12 21.63
N TYR A 391 -6.00 -20.94 20.88
CA TYR A 391 -6.12 -22.40 20.94
C TYR A 391 -4.86 -23.13 20.42
N ASP A 392 -4.98 -24.42 20.12
CA ASP A 392 -3.93 -25.36 19.70
C ASP A 392 -2.68 -25.31 20.59
N ASP A 393 -1.56 -24.85 20.05
CA ASP A 393 -0.23 -24.81 20.67
C ASP A 393 0.26 -23.40 21.00
N THR A 394 -0.64 -22.41 20.98
CA THR A 394 -0.28 -21.02 21.26
C THR A 394 0.24 -20.80 22.68
N LEU A 395 1.35 -20.06 22.76
CA LEU A 395 2.18 -19.86 23.95
C LEU A 395 2.00 -18.45 24.53
N ILE A 396 1.73 -18.31 25.84
CA ILE A 396 1.45 -17.00 26.46
C ILE A 396 2.22 -16.83 27.78
N ILE A 397 3.00 -15.73 27.92
CA ILE A 397 4.06 -15.59 28.96
C ILE A 397 4.27 -14.14 29.48
N GLY A 398 4.25 -13.93 30.81
CA GLY A 398 4.87 -12.75 31.47
C GLY A 398 4.10 -12.30 32.72
N ASP A 399 4.25 -11.03 33.11
CA ASP A 399 3.14 -10.24 33.73
C ASP A 399 2.09 -9.86 32.65
N ILE A 400 1.93 -10.74 31.68
CA ILE A 400 0.72 -10.82 30.89
C ILE A 400 -0.40 -11.20 31.87
N GLU A 401 -1.49 -10.48 31.75
CA GLU A 401 -2.81 -10.94 32.13
C GLU A 401 -3.21 -12.09 31.15
N ILE A 402 -2.73 -13.33 31.43
CA ILE A 402 -2.68 -14.50 30.49
C ILE A 402 -4.07 -15.07 30.21
N PHE A 403 -5.04 -14.31 29.71
CA PHE A 403 -6.43 -14.77 29.85
C PHE A 403 -6.99 -15.64 28.71
N GLY A 404 -6.40 -15.69 27.52
CA GLY A 404 -5.15 -16.41 27.27
C GLY A 404 -5.46 -17.81 26.73
N ASN A 405 -4.47 -18.72 26.71
CA ASN A 405 -4.75 -20.12 26.50
C ASN A 405 -5.12 -20.75 27.86
N ALA A 406 -4.34 -20.52 28.91
CA ALA A 406 -4.10 -21.59 29.90
C ALA A 406 -3.59 -22.81 29.10
N LYS A 407 -4.48 -23.73 28.76
CA LYS A 407 -4.60 -24.18 27.37
C LYS A 407 -6.07 -24.40 26.96
N ILE A 408 -6.62 -23.47 26.18
CA ILE A 408 -7.86 -23.60 25.42
C ILE A 408 -7.57 -24.62 24.31
N PHE A 409 -7.68 -25.89 24.64
CA PHE A 409 -8.29 -26.84 23.72
C PHE A 409 -9.71 -27.02 24.29
N GLY A 410 -10.67 -26.29 23.73
CA GLY A 410 -12.00 -26.12 24.33
C GLY A 410 -12.31 -24.67 24.70
N ASN A 411 -12.40 -24.35 26.01
CA ASN A 411 -13.02 -23.10 26.50
C ASN A 411 -12.40 -22.58 27.82
N ALA A 412 -11.07 -22.60 27.93
CA ALA A 412 -10.30 -22.35 29.15
C ALA A 412 -10.01 -20.86 29.47
N ARG A 413 -9.78 -20.50 30.75
CA ARG A 413 -9.58 -19.11 31.23
C ARG A 413 -8.78 -18.93 32.52
N ILE A 414 -8.38 -17.68 32.74
CA ILE A 414 -7.43 -17.13 33.75
C ILE A 414 -7.91 -15.69 34.05
N TYR A 415 -7.70 -15.11 35.26
CA TYR A 415 -7.89 -13.65 35.51
C TYR A 415 -7.00 -13.07 36.64
N HIS A 416 -6.48 -11.85 36.42
CA HIS A 416 -5.56 -11.00 37.23
C HIS A 416 -4.08 -11.44 37.28
N CYS A 417 -3.33 -10.98 38.29
CA CYS A 417 -1.99 -11.46 38.66
C CYS A 417 -1.96 -12.97 39.02
N ALA A 418 -3.10 -13.64 38.93
CA ALA A 418 -3.18 -15.08 38.85
C ALA A 418 -2.45 -15.53 37.60
N GLN A 419 -1.24 -16.02 37.83
CA GLN A 419 -0.56 -16.85 36.88
C GLN A 419 -1.39 -18.14 36.75
N ILE A 420 -1.96 -18.35 35.57
CA ILE A 420 -2.37 -19.68 35.13
C ILE A 420 -1.54 -20.01 33.89
N PHE A 421 -0.85 -21.13 33.99
CA PHE A 421 0.44 -21.31 33.36
C PHE A 421 0.80 -22.80 33.36
N GLY A 422 1.51 -23.26 32.33
CA GLY A 422 1.82 -24.68 32.17
C GLY A 422 0.58 -25.54 31.92
N ASN A 423 0.61 -26.80 32.38
CA ASN A 423 -0.40 -27.82 32.09
C ASN A 423 -1.71 -27.69 32.88
N ALA A 424 -1.99 -26.49 33.36
CA ALA A 424 -3.31 -25.95 33.37
C ALA A 424 -3.79 -25.69 31.92
N LYS A 425 -4.14 -26.66 31.07
CA LYS A 425 -5.26 -27.63 31.27
C LYS A 425 -6.26 -27.27 32.38
N VAL A 426 -6.54 -25.98 32.50
CA VAL A 426 -7.92 -25.51 32.38
C VAL A 426 -8.36 -25.92 30.97
N PHE A 427 -9.45 -26.69 30.83
CA PHE A 427 -10.09 -27.05 29.56
C PHE A 427 -11.57 -27.35 29.81
N GLU A 428 -12.33 -27.69 28.76
CA GLU A 428 -13.80 -27.75 28.86
C GLU A 428 -14.38 -26.41 29.40
N ALA A 429 -14.95 -26.35 30.60
CA ALA A 429 -15.60 -25.14 31.16
C ALA A 429 -14.99 -24.62 32.48
N ALA A 430 -13.71 -24.93 32.69
CA ALA A 430 -12.94 -24.66 33.90
C ALA A 430 -12.48 -23.20 34.12
N ARG A 431 -12.15 -22.81 35.36
CA ARG A 431 -11.85 -21.42 35.73
C ARG A 431 -10.83 -21.21 36.85
N VAL A 432 -10.10 -20.08 36.75
CA VAL A 432 -9.15 -19.64 37.77
C VAL A 432 -9.00 -18.11 37.81
N TYR A 433 -8.81 -17.50 39.00
CA TYR A 433 -8.64 -16.04 39.14
C TYR A 433 -8.07 -15.55 40.51
N GLY A 434 -7.46 -14.36 40.55
CA GLY A 434 -7.01 -13.66 41.79
C GLY A 434 -5.51 -13.33 41.80
N ALA A 435 -4.80 -13.70 42.86
CA ALA A 435 -3.36 -14.01 42.82
C ALA A 435 -3.14 -15.54 42.91
N ALA A 436 -4.20 -16.30 42.63
CA ALA A 436 -4.23 -17.75 42.66
C ALA A 436 -3.32 -18.32 41.57
N LYS A 437 -2.77 -19.50 41.81
CA LYS A 437 -1.85 -20.14 40.90
C LYS A 437 -2.42 -21.46 40.49
N ILE A 438 -2.61 -21.65 39.18
CA ILE A 438 -3.00 -22.95 38.61
C ILE A 438 -1.99 -23.33 37.54
N PHE A 439 -1.32 -24.43 37.83
CA PHE A 439 -0.01 -24.80 37.35
C PHE A 439 0.20 -26.29 37.54
N GLU A 440 1.27 -26.83 36.94
CA GLU A 440 1.51 -28.28 36.90
C GLU A 440 0.36 -29.03 36.20
N ASP A 441 0.17 -30.33 36.42
CA ASP A 441 -0.92 -31.11 35.79
C ASP A 441 -2.26 -30.93 36.52
N ALA A 442 -2.51 -29.71 37.00
CA ALA A 442 -3.78 -29.23 37.52
C ALA A 442 -4.82 -29.22 36.39
N LYS A 443 -5.39 -30.40 36.14
CA LYS A 443 -6.54 -30.57 35.26
C LYS A 443 -7.74 -29.96 35.96
N ILE A 444 -8.05 -28.74 35.56
CA ILE A 444 -9.31 -28.05 35.86
C ILE A 444 -10.18 -28.33 34.62
N PHE A 445 -11.19 -29.18 34.76
CA PHE A 445 -12.13 -29.58 33.70
C PHE A 445 -13.50 -29.87 34.29
N GLY A 446 -14.53 -30.11 33.47
CA GLY A 446 -15.90 -29.89 33.93
C GLY A 446 -16.11 -28.40 34.28
N ARG A 447 -16.62 -28.10 35.49
CA ARG A 447 -17.00 -26.73 35.94
C ARG A 447 -16.21 -26.24 37.16
N SER A 448 -14.99 -26.72 37.34
CA SER A 448 -14.17 -26.48 38.51
C SER A 448 -13.62 -25.05 38.60
N ILE A 449 -13.45 -24.58 39.84
CA ILE A 449 -13.07 -23.20 40.19
C ILE A 449 -11.89 -23.22 41.17
N VAL A 450 -10.85 -22.41 40.90
CA VAL A 450 -9.81 -22.10 41.90
C VAL A 450 -9.55 -20.59 42.01
N SER A 451 -9.41 -20.04 43.23
CA SER A 451 -9.33 -18.58 43.41
C SER A 451 -8.68 -18.06 44.70
N GLY A 452 -8.42 -16.75 44.78
CA GLY A 452 -7.82 -16.09 45.95
C GLY A 452 -6.30 -15.98 45.81
N ASN A 453 -5.56 -16.50 46.78
CA ASN A 453 -4.15 -16.93 46.60
C ASN A 453 -4.07 -18.47 46.56
N ALA A 454 -5.15 -19.19 46.22
CA ALA A 454 -5.13 -20.65 46.24
C ALA A 454 -4.17 -21.24 45.20
N TYR A 455 -3.64 -22.42 45.51
CA TYR A 455 -2.72 -23.18 44.68
C TYR A 455 -3.37 -24.54 44.38
N VAL A 456 -3.58 -24.90 43.12
CA VAL A 456 -3.81 -26.31 42.75
C VAL A 456 -2.79 -26.74 41.71
N TYR A 457 -2.19 -27.89 41.99
CA TYR A 457 -0.92 -28.34 41.42
C TYR A 457 -0.75 -29.86 41.58
N GLY A 458 0.42 -30.43 41.28
CA GLY A 458 0.59 -31.87 41.13
C GLY A 458 -0.26 -32.42 39.99
N LYS A 459 -0.75 -33.65 40.12
CA LYS A 459 -1.77 -34.25 39.23
C LYS A 459 -3.18 -34.02 39.76
N ALA A 460 -3.39 -32.92 40.49
CA ALA A 460 -4.69 -32.63 41.07
C ALA A 460 -5.75 -32.49 39.97
N GLN A 461 -6.78 -33.31 40.04
CA GLN A 461 -7.90 -33.26 39.11
C GLN A 461 -9.07 -32.62 39.84
N ILE A 462 -9.32 -31.35 39.54
CA ILE A 462 -10.52 -30.66 40.02
C ILE A 462 -11.53 -30.77 38.88
N MET A 463 -12.52 -31.63 39.10
CA MET A 463 -13.56 -31.96 38.13
C MET A 463 -14.94 -31.52 38.66
N ASP A 464 -15.95 -31.69 37.82
CA ASP A 464 -17.36 -31.42 38.13
C ASP A 464 -17.58 -30.01 38.70
N ASN A 465 -18.32 -29.84 39.80
CA ASN A 465 -18.70 -28.53 40.35
C ASN A 465 -17.89 -28.17 41.62
N SER A 466 -16.62 -28.55 41.65
CA SER A 466 -15.71 -28.38 42.81
C SER A 466 -15.09 -26.97 42.89
N VAL A 467 -14.94 -26.43 44.11
CA VAL A 467 -14.51 -25.05 44.37
C VAL A 467 -13.39 -24.96 45.40
N ILE A 468 -12.25 -24.40 45.02
CA ILE A 468 -11.06 -24.20 45.87
C ILE A 468 -10.79 -22.69 46.03
N TYR A 469 -10.63 -22.18 47.25
CA TYR A 469 -10.42 -20.73 47.44
C TYR A 469 -9.63 -20.34 48.71
N GLU A 470 -9.45 -19.02 48.89
CA GLU A 470 -8.61 -18.36 49.90
C GLU A 470 -7.11 -18.69 49.72
N ASN A 471 -6.50 -19.54 50.55
CA ASN A 471 -5.08 -19.94 50.43
C ASN A 471 -4.93 -21.46 50.26
N ALA A 472 -6.02 -22.16 49.89
CA ALA A 472 -6.07 -23.62 49.90
C ALA A 472 -5.12 -24.26 48.87
N LYS A 473 -4.65 -25.47 49.20
CA LYS A 473 -3.68 -26.26 48.43
C LYS A 473 -4.20 -27.67 48.16
N ILE A 474 -4.36 -28.03 46.88
CA ILE A 474 -4.69 -29.40 46.44
C ILE A 474 -3.55 -29.91 45.54
N TYR A 475 -2.97 -31.07 45.88
CA TYR A 475 -1.74 -31.56 45.25
C TYR A 475 -1.58 -33.10 45.29
N ASP A 476 -0.40 -33.57 44.91
CA ASP A 476 -0.05 -34.98 44.64
C ASP A 476 -0.97 -35.64 43.60
N ASN A 477 -1.70 -36.70 43.96
CA ASN A 477 -2.62 -37.45 43.09
C ASN A 477 -4.09 -37.18 43.46
N ALA A 478 -4.37 -36.09 44.18
CA ALA A 478 -5.71 -35.79 44.71
C ALA A 478 -6.75 -35.58 43.59
N LYS A 479 -7.93 -36.19 43.73
CA LYS A 479 -9.10 -35.89 42.89
C LYS A 479 -10.23 -35.31 43.71
N VAL A 480 -10.87 -34.27 43.18
CA VAL A 480 -11.98 -33.55 43.81
C VAL A 480 -13.08 -33.36 42.78
N GLY A 481 -14.24 -33.98 43.02
CA GLY A 481 -15.39 -33.96 42.11
C GLY A 481 -16.73 -33.71 42.79
N ASP A 482 -17.80 -33.93 42.04
CA ASP A 482 -19.19 -33.55 42.32
C ASP A 482 -19.41 -32.08 42.69
N LYS A 483 -19.24 -31.70 43.97
CA LYS A 483 -19.84 -30.49 44.56
C LYS A 483 -19.06 -29.90 45.76
N ILE A 484 -17.81 -30.30 45.94
CA ILE A 484 -17.01 -30.01 47.13
C ILE A 484 -16.56 -28.53 47.19
N ARG A 485 -16.52 -27.96 48.41
CA ARG A 485 -15.85 -26.67 48.70
C ARG A 485 -14.63 -26.86 49.60
N VAL A 486 -13.54 -26.15 49.30
CA VAL A 486 -12.32 -26.11 50.12
C VAL A 486 -11.84 -24.66 50.32
N ARG A 487 -11.63 -24.25 51.57
CA ARG A 487 -11.23 -22.87 51.93
C ARG A 487 -10.39 -22.76 53.21
N GLY A 488 -9.73 -21.61 53.41
CA GLY A 488 -8.68 -21.42 54.40
C GLY A 488 -7.33 -21.95 53.89
N ASN A 489 -6.42 -22.32 54.80
CA ASN A 489 -5.11 -22.88 54.46
C ASN A 489 -5.14 -24.43 54.51
N VAL A 490 -6.09 -25.06 53.83
CA VAL A 490 -6.23 -26.54 53.72
C VAL A 490 -5.09 -27.11 52.86
N GLU A 491 -4.58 -28.30 53.21
CA GLU A 491 -3.62 -29.06 52.40
C GLU A 491 -4.11 -30.51 52.15
N MET A 492 -4.38 -30.87 50.88
CA MET A 492 -4.78 -32.22 50.45
C MET A 492 -3.71 -32.88 49.59
N CYS A 493 -3.24 -34.08 50.00
CA CYS A 493 -2.09 -34.75 49.38
C CYS A 493 -2.13 -36.30 49.47
N GLY A 494 -1.18 -36.97 48.82
CA GLY A 494 -1.17 -38.41 48.59
C GLY A 494 -2.21 -38.89 47.57
N ASP A 495 -2.41 -40.22 47.51
CA ASP A 495 -3.49 -40.82 46.72
C ASP A 495 -4.81 -40.70 47.49
N VAL A 496 -5.62 -39.71 47.12
CA VAL A 496 -6.89 -39.34 47.78
C VAL A 496 -7.91 -38.97 46.71
N GLU A 497 -9.14 -39.47 46.82
CA GLU A 497 -10.25 -39.13 45.93
C GLU A 497 -11.48 -38.79 46.78
N ILE A 498 -12.17 -37.67 46.49
CA ILE A 498 -13.34 -37.22 47.27
C ILE A 498 -14.43 -36.69 46.33
N PHE A 499 -15.67 -37.11 46.60
CA PHE A 499 -16.89 -36.77 45.86
C PHE A 499 -18.05 -36.56 46.85
N GLY A 500 -19.06 -35.75 46.50
CA GLY A 500 -20.23 -35.41 47.33
C GLY A 500 -20.52 -33.90 47.52
N ASP A 501 -21.56 -33.59 48.30
CA ASP A 501 -21.99 -32.22 48.66
C ASP A 501 -21.46 -31.84 50.06
N ILE A 502 -20.21 -31.36 50.11
CA ILE A 502 -19.38 -31.27 51.33
C ILE A 502 -18.59 -29.94 51.37
N GLU A 503 -18.39 -29.37 52.56
CA GLU A 503 -17.52 -28.20 52.79
C GLU A 503 -16.35 -28.54 53.74
N ILE A 504 -15.12 -28.23 53.30
CA ILE A 504 -13.85 -28.46 54.02
C ILE A 504 -13.21 -27.11 54.34
N CYS A 505 -12.82 -26.88 55.60
CA CYS A 505 -12.30 -25.58 56.04
C CYS A 505 -11.44 -25.61 57.31
N ASN A 506 -10.44 -24.69 57.37
CA ASN A 506 -9.31 -24.57 58.32
C ASN A 506 -8.02 -25.32 57.92
N ASN A 507 -6.96 -25.24 58.74
CA ASN A 507 -5.62 -25.80 58.49
C ASN A 507 -5.55 -27.33 58.63
N ASP A 508 -6.44 -28.08 57.98
CA ASP A 508 -6.42 -29.54 58.00
C ASP A 508 -5.51 -30.12 56.91
N GLN A 509 -4.79 -31.19 57.27
CA GLN A 509 -3.96 -32.00 56.37
C GLN A 509 -4.57 -33.40 56.19
N ILE A 510 -4.79 -33.77 54.92
CA ILE A 510 -5.46 -35.00 54.48
C ILE A 510 -4.49 -35.84 53.65
N ASN A 511 -4.26 -37.11 54.03
CA ASN A 511 -3.38 -38.03 53.28
C ASN A 511 -3.73 -39.53 53.47
N LYS A 512 -3.06 -40.39 52.67
CA LYS A 512 -3.33 -41.83 52.49
C LYS A 512 -3.34 -42.70 53.76
N LYS A 513 -2.84 -42.23 54.92
CA LYS A 513 -2.93 -42.94 56.21
C LYS A 513 -4.18 -42.61 57.03
N LYS A 514 -5.08 -41.76 56.54
CA LYS A 514 -5.99 -40.98 57.40
C LYS A 514 -7.42 -40.77 56.87
N ILE A 515 -7.85 -41.57 55.89
CA ILE A 515 -9.01 -41.25 55.02
C ILE A 515 -10.39 -41.39 55.69
N CYS A 516 -10.62 -42.35 56.60
CA CYS A 516 -11.99 -42.89 56.77
C CYS A 516 -12.97 -42.22 57.76
N ASN A 517 -12.55 -41.58 58.87
CA ASN A 517 -13.49 -41.33 60.00
C ASN A 517 -13.69 -39.88 60.49
N ASP A 518 -12.79 -38.93 60.26
CA ASP A 518 -12.91 -37.55 60.77
C ASP A 518 -12.22 -36.54 59.82
N ILE A 519 -12.88 -36.18 58.70
CA ILE A 519 -12.52 -34.97 57.95
C ILE A 519 -13.15 -33.78 58.68
N LYS A 520 -12.32 -32.86 59.18
CA LYS A 520 -12.80 -31.74 59.98
C LYS A 520 -13.44 -30.65 59.14
N MET A 521 -14.43 -30.02 59.76
CA MET A 521 -15.14 -28.84 59.29
C MET A 521 -14.97 -27.70 60.31
N CYS A 522 -15.22 -26.46 59.89
CA CYS A 522 -15.44 -25.34 60.80
C CYS A 522 -16.40 -25.73 61.94
N LYS A 523 -16.14 -25.36 63.19
CA LYS A 523 -15.82 -23.98 63.61
C LYS A 523 -14.32 -23.77 63.95
N PRO A 524 -13.76 -22.55 63.78
CA PRO A 524 -12.31 -22.34 63.54
C PRO A 524 -11.40 -22.36 64.79
N LYS A 525 -10.14 -22.88 64.67
CA LYS A 525 -8.96 -22.62 65.56
C LYS A 525 -7.61 -23.34 65.21
N SER A 526 -6.54 -22.54 65.07
CA SER A 526 -5.08 -22.69 65.44
C SER A 526 -4.27 -24.04 65.53
N ARG A 527 -2.98 -24.05 65.06
CA ARG A 527 -1.73 -24.54 65.76
C ARG A 527 -0.42 -24.61 64.89
N LEU A 528 0.74 -24.94 65.51
CA LEU A 528 2.14 -25.02 64.97
C LEU A 528 2.77 -26.43 65.09
N ARG A 529 3.94 -26.70 64.43
CA ARG A 529 5.04 -27.61 64.91
C ARG A 529 6.35 -27.60 64.06
N SER A 530 7.41 -28.28 64.53
CA SER A 530 8.80 -28.31 63.96
C SER A 530 9.48 -29.70 64.03
N LEU A 531 10.71 -29.84 63.48
CA LEU A 531 11.44 -31.11 63.19
C LEU A 531 12.37 -31.63 64.31
N SER A 532 12.67 -32.95 64.28
CA SER A 532 14.01 -33.60 64.24
C SER A 532 13.89 -35.10 64.59
N LEU A 533 14.84 -35.99 64.25
CA LEU A 533 16.10 -35.84 63.50
C LEU A 533 16.23 -37.03 62.51
#